data_AF-A0A7G3ZZ33-F1
#
_entry.id   AF-A0A7G3ZZ33-F1
#
_cell.length_a   1.000
_cell.length_b   1.000
_cell.length_c   1.000
_cell.angle_alpha   90.00
_cell.angle_beta   90.00
_cell.angle_gamma   90.00
#
_symmetry.space_group_name_H-M   'P 1'
#
loop_
_entity.id
_entity.type
_entity.pdbx_description
1 polymer ?
#
loop_
_entity_poly.entity_id
_entity_poly.type
_entity_poly.pdbx_seq_one_letter_code
_entity_poly.pdbx_strand_id
1 'polypeptide(L)'
;MRALRELRHARPYHFSKIKDVHLSHKPSFLWGTFSGDRWRHKSMGETLNHITDPKMYHELQSHAFDNLKSWQKEKTAPPQKVEVVPRDFGDTALEVTKKHGKVYPVLNMANSLFPGGAALEGGSAQEENMWHRSSCARSLLSKGVYYDEVQKCFLYDENTRRLLNGQEKMSPEELESLGLLRGIKVPEAFKVFMSEQPQICFRGPEILVPTNSDEFTSKKQFTADSILSYTFLPKDRIFPFYELRAAAPELVGKEINLENKDFLNQYTSDLRRRIGAQLDTLILKGKTDAILGAWGCGSFKNKPDIVARIYRDEIEKRAKHFQHIVFPIIDTQYEANYPVFKQYLDGLKLGNSAGKSSFNTKALTWPNPYSIYAQGAKKPETTLKDEPQNSICGPL
;
A
#
# COMPACT_ATOMS: atom_id res chain seq x y z
N MET A 1 -14.57 19.31 17.53
CA MET A 1 -14.78 18.39 18.67
C MET A 1 -15.83 17.30 18.45
N ARG A 2 -16.77 17.40 17.50
CA ARG A 2 -17.81 16.37 17.24
C ARG A 2 -17.25 15.11 16.53
N ALA A 3 -16.35 15.26 15.56
CA ALA A 3 -15.72 14.15 14.81
C ALA A 3 -14.79 13.25 15.66
N LEU A 4 -14.21 13.79 16.74
CA LEU A 4 -13.35 13.03 17.68
C LEU A 4 -14.14 12.15 18.65
N ARG A 5 -15.45 12.43 18.84
CA ARG A 5 -16.33 11.59 19.67
C ARG A 5 -16.80 10.33 18.94
N GLU A 6 -16.86 10.36 17.61
CA GLU A 6 -17.26 9.19 16.81
C GLU A 6 -16.11 8.19 16.61
N LEU A 7 -14.86 8.65 16.52
CA LEU A 7 -13.67 7.78 16.49
C LEU A 7 -13.37 7.10 17.84
N ARG A 8 -13.85 7.66 18.97
CA ARG A 8 -13.76 7.04 20.30
C ARG A 8 -14.66 5.82 20.47
N HIS A 9 -15.57 5.58 19.53
CA HIS A 9 -16.46 4.44 19.53
C HIS A 9 -16.55 3.83 18.13
N ALA A 10 -15.43 3.33 17.60
CA ALA A 10 -15.54 2.17 16.72
C ALA A 10 -16.12 1.05 17.58
N ARG A 11 -17.47 0.94 17.57
CA ARG A 11 -18.20 -0.08 18.33
C ARG A 11 -17.58 -1.45 17.98
N PRO A 12 -17.34 -2.35 18.95
CA PRO A 12 -16.82 -3.70 18.69
C PRO A 12 -17.56 -4.46 17.57
N TYR A 13 -18.81 -4.08 17.31
CA TYR A 13 -19.69 -4.57 16.25
C TYR A 13 -19.26 -4.24 14.80
N HIS A 14 -18.36 -3.28 14.54
CA HIS A 14 -18.09 -2.85 13.16
C HIS A 14 -17.21 -3.84 12.38
N PHE A 15 -16.28 -4.53 13.06
CA PHE A 15 -15.36 -5.48 12.42
C PHE A 15 -15.83 -6.95 12.47
N SER A 16 -16.94 -7.24 13.15
CA SER A 16 -17.46 -8.61 13.27
C SER A 16 -17.78 -9.20 11.89
N LYS A 17 -18.40 -8.41 10.99
CA LYS A 17 -18.72 -8.85 9.63
C LYS A 17 -17.48 -9.33 8.85
N ILE A 18 -16.31 -8.70 9.01
CA ILE A 18 -15.08 -9.17 8.35
C ILE A 18 -14.69 -10.56 8.87
N LYS A 19 -14.75 -10.77 10.19
CA LYS A 19 -14.46 -12.06 10.80
C LYS A 19 -15.47 -13.12 10.38
N ASP A 20 -16.75 -12.78 10.34
CA ASP A 20 -17.83 -13.69 9.94
C ASP A 20 -17.64 -14.17 8.49
N VAL A 21 -17.34 -13.25 7.57
CA VAL A 21 -17.07 -13.57 6.16
C VAL A 21 -15.83 -14.44 6.04
N HIS A 22 -14.72 -14.07 6.69
CA HIS A 22 -13.52 -14.88 6.70
C HIS A 22 -13.79 -16.32 7.21
N LEU A 23 -14.55 -16.48 8.29
CA LEU A 23 -14.91 -17.80 8.82
C LEU A 23 -15.76 -18.62 7.84
N SER A 24 -16.65 -17.96 7.09
CA SER A 24 -17.49 -18.62 6.08
C SER A 24 -16.70 -19.13 4.86
N HIS A 25 -15.55 -18.53 4.56
CA HIS A 25 -14.67 -18.91 3.44
C HIS A 25 -13.61 -19.95 3.81
N LYS A 26 -13.77 -20.64 4.95
CA LYS A 26 -12.84 -21.68 5.39
C LYS A 26 -12.72 -22.80 4.32
N PRO A 27 -11.52 -23.05 3.78
CA PRO A 27 -11.32 -24.08 2.75
C PRO A 27 -11.71 -25.48 3.24
N SER A 28 -12.25 -26.31 2.33
CA SER A 28 -12.61 -27.70 2.63
C SER A 28 -11.37 -28.56 2.97
N PHE A 29 -11.54 -29.56 3.85
CA PHE A 29 -10.43 -30.34 4.40
C PHE A 29 -9.61 -31.10 3.34
N LEU A 30 -10.25 -31.61 2.29
CA LEU A 30 -9.63 -32.45 1.26
C LEU A 30 -8.89 -31.65 0.17
N TRP A 31 -9.36 -30.45 -0.16
CA TRP A 31 -8.79 -29.64 -1.25
C TRP A 31 -7.79 -28.59 -0.75
N GLY A 32 -7.99 -28.01 0.44
CA GLY A 32 -7.18 -26.89 0.94
C GLY A 32 -5.80 -27.25 1.53
N THR A 33 -5.52 -28.54 1.76
CA THR A 33 -4.19 -28.99 2.23
C THR A 33 -3.17 -29.12 1.11
N PHE A 34 -3.60 -29.36 -0.14
CA PHE A 34 -2.72 -29.53 -1.29
C PHE A 34 -2.39 -28.20 -2.01
N SER A 35 -3.28 -27.20 -1.95
CA SER A 35 -3.05 -25.85 -2.51
C SER A 35 -2.32 -24.89 -1.57
N GLY A 36 -2.28 -25.20 -0.28
CA GLY A 36 -1.76 -24.31 0.78
C GLY A 36 -2.81 -23.31 1.33
N ASP A 37 -4.00 -23.27 0.76
CA ASP A 37 -5.04 -22.28 1.09
C ASP A 37 -5.48 -22.35 2.56
N ARG A 38 -5.44 -23.54 3.17
CA ARG A 38 -5.90 -23.72 4.56
C ARG A 38 -4.99 -23.04 5.59
N TRP A 39 -3.67 -23.15 5.44
CA TRP A 39 -2.75 -22.52 6.40
C TRP A 39 -2.67 -21.01 6.15
N ARG A 40 -2.82 -20.56 4.89
CA ARG A 40 -2.98 -19.13 4.56
C ARG A 40 -4.26 -18.57 5.16
N HIS A 41 -5.41 -19.25 5.01
CA HIS A 41 -6.67 -18.89 5.67
C HIS A 41 -6.46 -18.70 7.18
N LYS A 42 -5.85 -19.68 7.87
CA LYS A 42 -5.51 -19.55 9.29
C LYS A 42 -4.62 -18.34 9.57
N SER A 43 -3.59 -18.11 8.75
CA SER A 43 -2.71 -16.94 8.85
C SER A 43 -3.48 -15.63 8.73
N MET A 44 -4.42 -15.53 7.79
CA MET A 44 -5.28 -14.34 7.64
C MET A 44 -6.11 -14.09 8.91
N GLY A 45 -6.64 -15.14 9.52
CA GLY A 45 -7.37 -15.04 10.79
C GLY A 45 -6.55 -14.38 11.91
N GLU A 46 -5.27 -14.74 12.04
CA GLU A 46 -4.34 -14.11 13.00
C GLU A 46 -4.11 -12.62 12.71
N THR A 47 -4.02 -12.26 11.43
CA THR A 47 -3.92 -10.85 11.00
C THR A 47 -5.19 -10.10 11.36
N LEU A 48 -6.36 -10.64 10.99
CA LEU A 48 -7.67 -10.07 11.30
C LEU A 48 -7.84 -9.85 12.80
N ASN A 49 -7.42 -10.79 13.65
CA ASN A 49 -7.49 -10.63 15.10
C ASN A 49 -6.76 -9.37 15.59
N HIS A 50 -5.53 -9.14 15.12
CA HIS A 50 -4.74 -7.97 15.53
C HIS A 50 -5.30 -6.66 15.00
N ILE A 51 -5.75 -6.64 13.74
CA ILE A 51 -6.15 -5.38 13.10
C ILE A 51 -7.59 -4.98 13.41
N THR A 52 -8.41 -5.89 13.97
CA THR A 52 -9.81 -5.60 14.32
C THR A 52 -10.01 -5.41 15.82
N ASP A 53 -9.10 -5.92 16.66
CA ASP A 53 -9.07 -5.58 18.09
C ASP A 53 -8.48 -4.16 18.27
N PRO A 54 -9.22 -3.21 18.89
CA PRO A 54 -8.75 -1.84 19.03
C PRO A 54 -7.45 -1.68 19.81
N LYS A 55 -7.21 -2.52 20.83
CA LYS A 55 -6.02 -2.44 21.68
C LYS A 55 -4.81 -2.98 20.92
N MET A 56 -4.92 -4.17 20.32
CA MET A 56 -3.84 -4.75 19.53
C MET A 56 -3.48 -3.86 18.34
N TYR A 57 -4.48 -3.31 17.64
CA TYR A 57 -4.22 -2.40 16.52
C TYR A 57 -3.53 -1.12 16.99
N HIS A 58 -3.92 -0.56 18.14
CA HIS A 58 -3.23 0.60 18.71
C HIS A 58 -1.76 0.30 19.07
N GLU A 59 -1.47 -0.88 19.63
CA GLU A 59 -0.10 -1.32 19.91
C GLU A 59 0.74 -1.41 18.62
N LEU A 60 0.17 -1.97 17.54
CA LEU A 60 0.82 -2.00 16.22
C LEU A 60 1.13 -0.59 15.70
N GLN A 61 0.18 0.34 15.84
CA GLN A 61 0.39 1.73 15.44
C GLN A 61 1.48 2.40 16.27
N SER A 62 1.49 2.22 17.59
CA SER A 62 2.53 2.80 18.47
C SER A 62 3.91 2.32 18.02
N HIS A 63 4.10 0.99 17.92
CA HIS A 63 5.38 0.43 17.49
C HIS A 63 5.82 0.97 16.12
N ALA A 64 4.92 1.01 15.13
CA ALA A 64 5.22 1.52 13.80
C ALA A 64 5.73 2.98 13.81
N PHE A 65 5.03 3.87 14.51
CA PHE A 65 5.36 5.30 14.52
C PHE A 65 6.52 5.64 15.47
N ASP A 66 6.70 4.90 16.57
CA ASP A 66 7.86 5.02 17.45
C ASP A 66 9.14 4.58 16.73
N ASN A 67 9.08 3.47 15.99
CA ASN A 67 10.18 3.01 15.13
C ASN A 67 10.52 4.06 14.07
N LEU A 68 9.53 4.58 13.34
CA LEU A 68 9.75 5.63 12.34
C LEU A 68 10.41 6.88 12.96
N LYS A 69 9.93 7.33 14.11
CA LYS A 69 10.50 8.47 14.84
C LYS A 69 11.96 8.20 15.25
N SER A 70 12.27 6.96 15.63
CA SER A 70 13.64 6.55 15.94
C SER A 70 14.52 6.57 14.69
N TRP A 71 14.08 5.91 13.61
CA TRP A 71 14.81 5.84 12.33
C TRP A 71 15.04 7.20 11.68
N GLN A 72 14.15 8.17 11.90
CA GLN A 72 14.33 9.54 11.42
C GLN A 72 15.55 10.26 12.03
N LYS A 73 16.07 9.81 13.17
CA LYS A 73 17.26 10.40 13.81
C LYS A 73 18.56 10.04 13.07
N GLU A 74 18.59 8.88 12.41
CA GLU A 74 19.76 8.33 11.73
C GLU A 74 19.54 8.20 10.21
N LYS A 75 18.53 8.88 9.68
CA LYS A 75 18.13 8.76 8.27
C LYS A 75 19.21 9.27 7.31
N THR A 76 19.32 8.62 6.17
CA THR A 76 20.07 9.13 5.01
C THR A 76 19.11 9.59 3.91
N ALA A 77 19.53 10.53 3.07
CA ALA A 77 18.71 10.93 1.92
C ALA A 77 18.50 9.75 0.94
N PRO A 78 17.29 9.55 0.39
CA PRO A 78 17.07 8.61 -0.70
C PRO A 78 17.89 8.98 -1.94
N PRO A 79 18.33 7.98 -2.73
CA PRO A 79 19.03 8.23 -3.98
C PRO A 79 18.07 8.84 -5.01
N GLN A 80 18.61 9.48 -6.05
CA GLN A 80 17.85 10.15 -7.13
C GLN A 80 17.71 9.25 -8.36
N LYS A 81 17.18 8.05 -8.15
CA LYS A 81 17.11 7.04 -9.20
C LYS A 81 15.98 6.06 -8.98
N VAL A 82 15.67 5.32 -10.03
CA VAL A 82 14.91 4.08 -9.94
C VAL A 82 15.85 2.94 -9.56
N GLU A 83 15.44 2.07 -8.63
CA GLU A 83 16.14 0.83 -8.29
C GLU A 83 15.23 -0.37 -8.55
N VAL A 84 15.74 -1.40 -9.22
CA VAL A 84 15.06 -2.68 -9.40
C VAL A 84 15.79 -3.75 -8.60
N VAL A 85 15.10 -4.34 -7.61
CA VAL A 85 15.72 -5.25 -6.63
C VAL A 85 15.03 -6.61 -6.60
N PRO A 86 15.78 -7.72 -6.48
CA PRO A 86 15.22 -9.06 -6.47
C PRO A 86 14.72 -9.44 -5.07
N ARG A 87 13.75 -8.69 -4.55
CA ARG A 87 13.29 -8.78 -3.15
C ARG A 87 11.78 -8.62 -3.05
N ASP A 88 11.25 -9.08 -1.93
CA ASP A 88 9.86 -8.88 -1.53
C ASP A 88 9.54 -7.39 -1.32
N PHE A 89 8.28 -7.01 -1.58
CA PHE A 89 7.85 -5.61 -1.45
C PHE A 89 7.94 -5.12 0.00
N GLY A 90 7.56 -5.94 0.98
CA GLY A 90 7.46 -5.55 2.38
C GLY A 90 8.82 -5.49 3.06
N ASP A 91 9.74 -6.40 2.71
CA ASP A 91 11.13 -6.33 3.16
C ASP A 91 11.84 -5.10 2.59
N THR A 92 11.62 -4.83 1.29
CA THR A 92 12.12 -3.62 0.64
C THR A 92 11.54 -2.36 1.30
N ALA A 93 10.23 -2.35 1.54
CA ALA A 93 9.54 -1.22 2.18
C ALA A 93 10.06 -0.96 3.60
N LEU A 94 10.28 -2.00 4.40
CA LEU A 94 10.90 -1.87 5.71
C LEU A 94 12.30 -1.27 5.61
N GLU A 95 13.14 -1.80 4.73
CA GLU A 95 14.52 -1.35 4.57
C GLU A 95 14.60 0.13 4.18
N VAL A 96 13.89 0.54 3.13
CA VAL A 96 13.94 1.93 2.66
C VAL A 96 13.26 2.90 3.62
N THR A 97 12.19 2.47 4.31
CA THR A 97 11.52 3.26 5.34
C THR A 97 12.43 3.50 6.53
N LYS A 98 13.12 2.45 7.00
CA LYS A 98 14.11 2.52 8.08
C LYS A 98 15.32 3.38 7.69
N LYS A 99 15.88 3.15 6.50
CA LYS A 99 17.07 3.87 6.03
C LYS A 99 16.83 5.35 5.81
N HIS A 100 15.66 5.72 5.30
CA HIS A 100 15.37 7.10 4.89
C HIS A 100 14.44 7.85 5.85
N GLY A 101 13.90 7.18 6.87
CA GLY A 101 12.98 7.78 7.84
C GLY A 101 11.71 8.36 7.19
N LYS A 102 11.29 7.80 6.05
CA LYS A 102 10.15 8.24 5.23
C LYS A 102 9.14 7.11 5.09
N VAL A 103 7.85 7.44 5.10
CA VAL A 103 6.77 6.48 4.82
C VAL A 103 6.56 6.39 3.31
N TYR A 104 6.83 5.23 2.73
CA TYR A 104 6.69 5.01 1.30
C TYR A 104 5.24 4.64 0.94
N PRO A 105 4.68 5.20 -0.14
CA PRO A 105 3.58 4.60 -0.89
C PRO A 105 4.04 3.27 -1.49
N VAL A 106 3.23 2.23 -1.33
CA VAL A 106 3.47 0.88 -1.85
C VAL A 106 2.29 0.50 -2.73
N LEU A 107 2.59 0.08 -3.96
CA LEU A 107 1.60 -0.40 -4.91
C LEU A 107 1.00 -1.73 -4.44
N ASN A 108 -0.29 -1.71 -4.12
CA ASN A 108 -1.14 -2.89 -4.10
C ASN A 108 -1.59 -3.18 -5.55
N MET A 109 -1.13 -4.30 -6.09
CA MET A 109 -1.45 -4.77 -7.44
C MET A 109 -2.83 -5.42 -7.47
N ALA A 110 -3.85 -4.60 -7.29
CA ALA A 110 -5.15 -5.05 -6.83
C ALA A 110 -6.00 -5.76 -7.89
N ASN A 111 -6.84 -6.67 -7.40
CA ASN A 111 -8.02 -7.11 -8.11
C ASN A 111 -9.01 -5.93 -8.26
N SER A 112 -9.60 -5.80 -9.45
CA SER A 112 -10.51 -4.68 -9.75
C SER A 112 -11.90 -4.84 -9.16
N LEU A 113 -12.28 -6.04 -8.69
CA LEU A 113 -13.63 -6.38 -8.21
C LEU A 113 -13.64 -6.80 -6.74
N PHE A 114 -12.71 -7.66 -6.33
CA PHE A 114 -12.62 -8.22 -4.98
C PHE A 114 -11.56 -7.51 -4.16
N PRO A 115 -11.90 -6.77 -3.09
CA PRO A 115 -10.90 -6.14 -2.24
C PRO A 115 -10.02 -7.19 -1.57
N GLY A 116 -8.70 -7.11 -1.80
CA GLY A 116 -7.77 -8.09 -1.24
C GLY A 116 -7.66 -9.37 -2.05
N GLY A 117 -8.24 -9.41 -3.26
CA GLY A 117 -8.22 -10.60 -4.10
C GLY A 117 -8.82 -11.79 -3.35
N ALA A 118 -8.06 -12.88 -3.29
CA ALA A 118 -8.45 -14.11 -2.59
C ALA A 118 -7.84 -14.22 -1.17
N ALA A 119 -7.50 -13.10 -0.51
CA ALA A 119 -6.80 -13.13 0.78
C ALA A 119 -7.60 -13.80 1.89
N LEU A 120 -8.94 -13.67 1.86
CA LEU A 120 -9.81 -14.29 2.86
C LEU A 120 -9.97 -15.80 2.62
N GLU A 121 -9.69 -16.26 1.40
CA GLU A 121 -9.79 -17.65 0.92
C GLU A 121 -8.44 -18.38 0.95
N GLY A 122 -7.32 -17.65 1.02
CA GLY A 122 -5.96 -18.20 1.07
C GLY A 122 -5.17 -18.08 -0.24
N GLY A 123 -5.45 -17.10 -1.09
CA GLY A 123 -4.64 -16.78 -2.26
C GLY A 123 -3.20 -16.34 -1.92
N SER A 124 -2.34 -16.29 -2.93
CA SER A 124 -0.89 -16.09 -2.74
C SER A 124 -0.27 -15.06 -3.70
N ALA A 125 -1.06 -14.23 -4.38
CA ALA A 125 -0.49 -13.16 -5.19
C ALA A 125 -0.05 -11.99 -4.27
N GLN A 126 0.50 -10.94 -4.89
CA GLN A 126 1.09 -9.84 -4.13
C GLN A 126 0.06 -9.09 -3.27
N GLU A 127 -1.17 -8.92 -3.75
CA GLU A 127 -2.25 -8.29 -2.98
C GLU A 127 -2.57 -9.12 -1.73
N GLU A 128 -2.74 -10.43 -1.86
CA GLU A 128 -3.02 -11.31 -0.73
C GLU A 128 -1.88 -11.31 0.28
N ASN A 129 -0.63 -11.36 -0.21
CA ASN A 129 0.55 -11.28 0.64
C ASN A 129 0.58 -9.97 1.45
N MET A 130 0.24 -8.82 0.83
CA MET A 130 0.10 -7.54 1.52
C MET A 130 -0.98 -7.59 2.59
N TRP A 131 -2.12 -8.22 2.31
CA TRP A 131 -3.23 -8.35 3.25
C TRP A 131 -2.90 -9.24 4.43
N HIS A 132 -2.23 -10.37 4.21
CA HIS A 132 -1.73 -11.21 5.29
C HIS A 132 -0.79 -10.44 6.22
N ARG A 133 -0.05 -9.45 5.72
CA ARG A 133 1.06 -8.82 6.47
C ARG A 133 0.73 -7.50 7.13
N SER A 134 -0.43 -6.93 6.82
CA SER A 134 -0.71 -5.54 7.15
C SER A 134 -2.15 -5.27 7.56
N SER A 135 -2.42 -4.01 7.90
CA SER A 135 -3.76 -3.53 8.22
C SER A 135 -4.67 -3.27 7.02
N CYS A 136 -4.24 -3.56 5.78
CA CYS A 136 -5.01 -3.28 4.56
C CYS A 136 -6.44 -3.84 4.57
N ALA A 137 -6.67 -4.99 5.20
CA ALA A 137 -8.01 -5.60 5.30
C ALA A 137 -9.01 -4.75 6.12
N ARG A 138 -8.55 -3.75 6.89
CA ARG A 138 -9.46 -2.75 7.49
C ARG A 138 -10.19 -1.93 6.42
N SER A 139 -9.67 -1.88 5.19
CA SER A 139 -10.29 -1.17 4.07
C SER A 139 -11.61 -1.80 3.60
N LEU A 140 -11.93 -3.04 4.01
CA LEU A 140 -13.22 -3.69 3.73
C LEU A 140 -14.43 -2.91 4.25
N LEU A 141 -14.22 -2.00 5.20
CA LEU A 141 -15.26 -1.12 5.76
C LEU A 141 -15.15 0.32 5.27
N SER A 142 -14.33 0.58 4.24
CA SER A 142 -14.19 1.90 3.64
C SER A 142 -15.33 2.18 2.68
N LYS A 143 -15.57 3.47 2.43
CA LYS A 143 -16.49 3.91 1.37
C LYS A 143 -16.09 3.27 0.04
N GLY A 144 -17.08 2.76 -0.69
CA GLY A 144 -16.87 2.13 -1.99
C GLY A 144 -16.66 0.62 -1.96
N VAL A 145 -16.68 0.01 -0.77
CA VAL A 145 -16.77 -1.44 -0.58
C VAL A 145 -18.12 -1.77 0.04
N TYR A 146 -18.79 -2.79 -0.48
CA TYR A 146 -20.01 -3.33 0.10
C TYR A 146 -19.90 -4.85 0.24
N TYR A 147 -20.74 -5.42 1.10
CA TYR A 147 -20.86 -6.87 1.23
C TYR A 147 -22.04 -7.35 0.38
N ASP A 148 -21.77 -8.29 -0.52
CA ASP A 148 -22.79 -8.93 -1.34
C ASP A 148 -23.34 -10.16 -0.60
N GLU A 149 -24.60 -10.09 -0.18
CA GLU A 149 -25.24 -11.17 0.59
C GLU A 149 -25.46 -12.44 -0.25
N VAL A 150 -25.54 -12.33 -1.58
CA VAL A 150 -25.77 -13.47 -2.49
C VAL A 150 -24.48 -14.24 -2.72
N GLN A 151 -23.42 -13.53 -3.08
CA GLN A 151 -22.09 -14.08 -3.33
C GLN A 151 -21.29 -14.32 -2.03
N LYS A 152 -21.79 -13.79 -0.92
CA LYS A 152 -21.17 -13.84 0.42
C LYS A 152 -19.75 -13.30 0.47
N CYS A 153 -19.43 -12.32 -0.38
CA CYS A 153 -18.11 -11.73 -0.48
C CYS A 153 -18.17 -10.20 -0.45
N PHE A 154 -17.02 -9.56 -0.24
CA PHE A 154 -16.91 -8.12 -0.38
C PHE A 154 -16.62 -7.74 -1.83
N LEU A 155 -17.29 -6.71 -2.32
CA LEU A 155 -17.15 -6.20 -3.67
C LEU A 155 -16.91 -4.69 -3.65
N TYR A 156 -16.15 -4.22 -4.64
CA TYR A 156 -16.07 -2.79 -4.94
C TYR A 156 -17.33 -2.31 -5.66
N ASP A 157 -17.83 -1.13 -5.30
CA ASP A 157 -18.82 -0.43 -6.10
C ASP A 157 -18.24 0.06 -7.44
N GLU A 158 -19.10 0.38 -8.41
CA GLU A 158 -18.66 0.77 -9.75
C GLU A 158 -17.70 1.98 -9.77
N ASN A 159 -17.90 2.94 -8.87
CA ASN A 159 -17.02 4.12 -8.77
C ASN A 159 -15.61 3.72 -8.34
N THR A 160 -15.50 2.85 -7.34
CA THR A 160 -14.24 2.35 -6.84
C THR A 160 -13.56 1.48 -7.89
N ARG A 161 -14.32 0.63 -8.59
CA ARG A 161 -13.80 -0.14 -9.72
C ARG A 161 -13.20 0.75 -10.80
N ARG A 162 -13.89 1.84 -11.18
CA ARG A 162 -13.36 2.83 -12.14
C ARG A 162 -12.10 3.52 -11.61
N LEU A 163 -12.07 3.91 -10.34
CA LEU A 163 -10.89 4.50 -9.70
C LEU A 163 -9.69 3.54 -9.73
N LEU A 164 -9.86 2.27 -9.33
CA LEU A 164 -8.78 1.28 -9.34
C LEU A 164 -8.31 0.95 -10.76
N ASN A 165 -9.22 0.99 -11.74
CA ASN A 165 -8.89 0.85 -13.16
C ASN A 165 -8.30 2.14 -13.78
N GLY A 166 -8.02 3.16 -12.97
CA GLY A 166 -7.51 4.47 -13.38
C GLY A 166 -8.45 5.23 -14.31
N GLN A 167 -9.73 4.87 -14.39
CA GLN A 167 -10.73 5.43 -15.32
C GLN A 167 -11.40 6.68 -14.75
N GLU A 168 -11.23 6.92 -13.45
CA GLU A 168 -11.68 8.15 -12.81
C GLU A 168 -10.80 9.33 -13.25
N LYS A 169 -11.42 10.30 -13.92
CA LYS A 169 -10.75 11.54 -14.32
C LYS A 169 -10.45 12.38 -13.08
N MET A 170 -9.34 13.10 -13.11
CA MET A 170 -9.08 14.14 -12.12
C MET A 170 -10.10 15.28 -12.26
N SER A 171 -10.53 15.86 -11.13
CA SER A 171 -11.41 17.03 -11.11
C SER A 171 -10.70 18.26 -11.70
N PRO A 172 -11.43 19.32 -12.08
CA PRO A 172 -10.80 20.56 -12.55
C PRO A 172 -9.75 21.12 -11.59
N GLU A 173 -10.00 21.07 -10.29
CA GLU A 173 -9.08 21.55 -9.23
C GLU A 173 -7.83 20.66 -9.11
N GLU A 174 -8.00 19.34 -9.27
CA GLU A 174 -6.89 18.40 -9.31
C GLU A 174 -6.03 18.60 -10.57
N LEU A 175 -6.65 18.83 -11.73
CA LEU A 175 -5.94 19.12 -12.99
C LEU A 175 -5.16 20.43 -12.92
N GLU A 176 -5.74 21.48 -12.33
CA GLU A 176 -5.07 22.74 -12.09
C GLU A 176 -3.86 22.55 -11.16
N SER A 177 -4.07 21.87 -10.02
CA SER A 177 -3.01 21.58 -9.06
C SER A 177 -1.88 20.76 -9.68
N LEU A 178 -2.23 19.72 -10.44
CA LEU A 178 -1.26 18.88 -11.16
C LEU A 178 -0.52 19.69 -12.22
N GLY A 179 -1.21 20.57 -12.95
CA GLY A 179 -0.61 21.44 -13.96
C GLY A 179 0.39 22.41 -13.36
N LEU A 180 0.06 23.03 -12.22
CA LEU A 180 0.97 23.89 -11.44
C LEU A 180 2.19 23.11 -10.97
N LEU A 181 2.00 21.93 -10.37
CA LEU A 181 3.09 21.08 -9.90
C LEU A 181 4.00 20.65 -11.05
N ARG A 182 3.42 20.20 -12.17
CA ARG A 182 4.16 19.72 -13.34
C ARG A 182 4.73 20.85 -14.19
N GLY A 183 4.30 22.10 -14.01
CA GLY A 183 4.72 23.26 -14.79
C GLY A 183 4.32 23.16 -16.27
N ILE A 184 3.24 22.43 -16.57
CA ILE A 184 2.68 22.25 -17.92
C ILE A 184 1.16 22.28 -17.84
N LYS A 185 0.48 22.63 -18.94
CA LYS A 185 -0.97 22.45 -19.02
C LYS A 185 -1.28 20.95 -19.06
N VAL A 186 -2.16 20.49 -18.16
CA VAL A 186 -2.65 19.12 -18.13
C VAL A 186 -4.14 19.14 -18.47
N PRO A 187 -4.51 18.97 -19.75
CA PRO A 187 -5.91 19.04 -20.17
C PRO A 187 -6.73 17.84 -19.69
N GLU A 188 -6.08 16.69 -19.50
CA GLU A 188 -6.69 15.47 -18.99
C GLU A 188 -5.65 14.64 -18.25
N ALA A 189 -6.06 14.10 -17.10
CA ALA A 189 -5.33 13.13 -16.31
C ALA A 189 -6.33 12.29 -15.52
N PHE A 190 -5.86 11.13 -15.07
CA PHE A 190 -6.65 10.19 -14.31
C PHE A 190 -5.98 9.90 -12.99
N LYS A 191 -6.73 9.34 -12.05
CA LYS A 191 -6.21 8.99 -10.72
C LYS A 191 -6.55 7.56 -10.36
N VAL A 192 -5.74 7.01 -9.46
CA VAL A 192 -6.00 5.76 -8.74
C VAL A 192 -6.15 6.03 -7.25
N PHE A 193 -6.59 5.03 -6.49
CA PHE A 193 -6.74 5.14 -5.05
C PHE A 193 -5.38 5.23 -4.35
N MET A 194 -5.27 6.13 -3.38
CA MET A 194 -4.20 6.16 -2.41
C MET A 194 -4.78 6.40 -1.02
N SER A 195 -4.37 5.59 -0.04
CA SER A 195 -4.84 5.74 1.34
C SER A 195 -4.40 7.08 1.94
N GLU A 196 -5.32 7.80 2.57
CA GLU A 196 -5.00 9.05 3.30
C GLU A 196 -4.18 8.78 4.58
N GLN A 197 -4.46 7.65 5.23
CA GLN A 197 -3.78 7.22 6.44
C GLN A 197 -2.84 6.05 6.13
N PRO A 198 -1.65 5.97 6.76
CA PRO A 198 -0.77 4.83 6.58
C PRO A 198 -1.41 3.52 7.08
N GLN A 199 -1.14 2.44 6.36
CA GLN A 199 -1.30 1.07 6.82
C GLN A 199 -0.09 0.64 7.64
N ILE A 200 -0.27 -0.34 8.51
CA ILE A 200 0.79 -0.89 9.37
C ILE A 200 1.15 -2.27 8.86
N CYS A 201 2.43 -2.49 8.52
CA CYS A 201 2.98 -3.80 8.21
C CYS A 201 3.62 -4.39 9.47
N PHE A 202 3.20 -5.58 9.86
CA PHE A 202 3.56 -6.21 11.13
C PHE A 202 3.86 -7.70 11.03
N ARG A 203 3.85 -8.29 9.82
CA ARG A 203 4.23 -9.69 9.59
C ARG A 203 5.21 -9.83 8.43
N GLY A 204 6.05 -10.86 8.53
CA GLY A 204 7.06 -11.23 7.55
C GLY A 204 6.49 -11.75 6.23
N PRO A 205 7.33 -11.96 5.22
CA PRO A 205 6.92 -12.45 3.91
C PRO A 205 6.41 -13.90 3.93
N GLU A 206 5.87 -14.37 2.80
CA GLU A 206 5.70 -15.80 2.55
C GLU A 206 7.08 -16.39 2.22
N ILE A 207 7.44 -17.47 2.88
CA ILE A 207 8.74 -18.12 2.74
C ILE A 207 8.57 -19.33 1.83
N LEU A 208 9.24 -19.30 0.68
CA LEU A 208 9.29 -20.42 -0.25
C LEU A 208 10.54 -21.26 0.03
N VAL A 209 10.35 -22.56 0.26
CA VAL A 209 11.42 -23.53 0.47
C VAL A 209 11.50 -24.49 -0.73
N PRO A 210 12.70 -24.89 -1.16
CA PRO A 210 12.85 -25.87 -2.23
C PRO A 210 12.30 -27.23 -1.79
N THR A 211 11.50 -27.87 -2.62
CA THR A 211 11.14 -29.28 -2.45
C THR A 211 12.19 -30.16 -3.12
N ASN A 212 12.45 -31.34 -2.55
CA ASN A 212 13.42 -32.31 -3.10
C ASN A 212 13.16 -32.51 -4.61
N SER A 213 14.20 -32.31 -5.41
CA SER A 213 14.16 -32.49 -6.86
C SER A 213 13.86 -33.94 -7.18
N ASP A 214 12.84 -34.20 -7.99
CA ASP A 214 12.83 -35.43 -8.77
C ASP A 214 14.09 -35.44 -9.63
N GLU A 215 14.95 -36.45 -9.44
CA GLU A 215 16.23 -36.61 -10.16
C GLU A 215 16.08 -36.61 -11.70
N PHE A 216 14.85 -36.74 -12.19
CA PHE A 216 14.48 -36.74 -13.61
C PHE A 216 14.16 -35.36 -14.20
N THR A 217 13.97 -34.32 -13.39
CA THR A 217 13.71 -32.97 -13.90
C THR A 217 14.66 -31.95 -13.26
N SER A 218 15.40 -31.22 -14.09
CA SER A 218 16.32 -30.15 -13.68
C SER A 218 15.63 -28.89 -13.14
N LYS A 219 14.33 -28.97 -12.80
CA LYS A 219 13.53 -27.84 -12.29
C LYS A 219 13.42 -27.93 -10.77
N LYS A 220 14.05 -26.99 -10.07
CA LYS A 220 13.81 -26.77 -8.63
C LYS A 220 12.38 -26.30 -8.43
N GLN A 221 11.56 -27.13 -7.79
CA GLN A 221 10.22 -26.76 -7.37
C GLN A 221 10.29 -26.12 -5.98
N PHE A 222 9.50 -25.07 -5.76
CA PHE A 222 9.40 -24.39 -4.47
C PHE A 222 7.98 -24.54 -3.91
N THR A 223 7.88 -24.74 -2.60
CA THR A 223 6.61 -24.74 -1.87
C THR A 223 6.66 -23.75 -0.73
N ALA A 224 5.51 -23.20 -0.34
CA ALA A 224 5.44 -22.28 0.78
C ALA A 224 5.55 -23.03 2.12
N ASP A 225 6.43 -22.58 3.01
CA ASP A 225 6.57 -23.12 4.36
C ASP A 225 5.53 -22.48 5.29
N SER A 226 4.55 -23.26 5.71
CA SER A 226 3.43 -22.78 6.54
C SER A 226 3.83 -22.30 7.94
N ILE A 227 5.01 -22.69 8.45
CA ILE A 227 5.49 -22.33 9.80
C ILE A 227 6.30 -21.03 9.74
N LEU A 228 7.16 -20.91 8.73
CA LEU A 228 8.05 -19.75 8.56
C LEU A 228 7.38 -18.58 7.85
N SER A 229 6.31 -18.83 7.10
CA SER A 229 5.57 -17.79 6.37
C SER A 229 4.73 -16.91 7.30
N TYR A 230 4.70 -15.61 7.01
CA TYR A 230 3.87 -14.63 7.72
C TYR A 230 4.09 -14.60 9.25
N THR A 231 5.29 -14.90 9.74
CA THR A 231 5.58 -14.75 11.18
C THR A 231 5.43 -13.30 11.61
N PHE A 232 5.03 -13.04 12.85
CA PHE A 232 5.02 -11.68 13.39
C PHE A 232 6.41 -11.05 13.32
N LEU A 233 6.47 -9.80 12.88
CA LEU A 233 7.72 -9.06 12.91
C LEU A 233 8.10 -8.76 14.37
N PRO A 234 9.41 -8.74 14.68
CA PRO A 234 9.90 -8.08 15.88
C PRO A 234 9.32 -6.67 16.02
N LYS A 235 9.02 -6.24 17.25
CA LYS A 235 8.35 -4.94 17.52
C LYS A 235 9.12 -3.75 16.94
N ASP A 236 10.44 -3.82 16.90
CA ASP A 236 11.37 -2.83 16.34
C ASP A 236 11.47 -2.87 14.80
N ARG A 237 10.72 -3.76 14.14
CA ARG A 237 10.62 -3.90 12.67
C ARG A 237 9.23 -3.63 12.13
N ILE A 238 8.23 -3.37 12.98
CA ILE A 238 6.89 -2.95 12.55
C ILE A 238 7.00 -1.54 11.94
N PHE A 239 6.36 -1.31 10.80
CA PHE A 239 6.51 -0.04 10.07
C PHE A 239 5.22 0.41 9.36
N PRO A 240 5.04 1.72 9.16
CA PRO A 240 3.92 2.26 8.38
C PRO A 240 4.28 2.35 6.89
N PHE A 241 3.27 2.26 6.02
CA PHE A 241 3.35 2.56 4.59
C PHE A 241 2.03 3.14 4.09
N TYR A 242 2.02 3.88 2.98
CA TYR A 242 0.75 4.26 2.34
C TYR A 242 0.38 3.22 1.28
N GLU A 243 -0.88 2.79 1.23
CA GLU A 243 -1.34 1.89 0.17
C GLU A 243 -1.71 2.71 -1.08
N LEU A 244 -1.08 2.42 -2.21
CA LEU A 244 -1.47 2.90 -3.54
C LEU A 244 -2.14 1.73 -4.26
N ARG A 245 -3.44 1.80 -4.53
CA ARG A 245 -4.19 0.66 -5.09
C ARG A 245 -4.55 0.91 -6.55
N ALA A 246 -4.11 0.01 -7.43
CA ALA A 246 -4.43 0.08 -8.86
C ALA A 246 -4.53 -1.33 -9.47
N ALA A 247 -5.52 -1.53 -10.33
CA ALA A 247 -5.75 -2.81 -11.02
C ALA A 247 -5.17 -2.78 -12.44
N ALA A 248 -4.32 -3.76 -12.75
CA ALA A 248 -3.80 -3.93 -14.10
C ALA A 248 -4.88 -4.50 -15.03
N PRO A 249 -4.73 -4.36 -16.36
CA PRO A 249 -5.61 -5.04 -17.31
C PRO A 249 -5.54 -6.55 -17.09
N GLU A 250 -6.69 -7.20 -16.96
CA GLU A 250 -6.76 -8.66 -16.82
C GLU A 250 -6.80 -9.31 -18.21
N LEU A 251 -5.78 -10.11 -18.53
CA LEU A 251 -5.64 -10.80 -19.82
C LEU A 251 -5.83 -12.32 -19.71
N VAL A 252 -6.29 -12.82 -18.56
CA VAL A 252 -6.60 -14.23 -18.35
C VAL A 252 -7.68 -14.68 -19.35
N GLY A 253 -7.44 -15.79 -20.05
CA GLY A 253 -8.37 -16.33 -21.03
C GLY A 253 -8.55 -15.51 -22.30
N LYS A 254 -7.74 -14.44 -22.51
CA LYS A 254 -7.78 -13.63 -23.74
C LYS A 254 -6.66 -14.04 -24.69
N GLU A 255 -6.97 -14.13 -25.98
CA GLU A 255 -5.97 -14.34 -27.02
C GLU A 255 -5.15 -13.06 -27.22
N ILE A 256 -3.92 -13.04 -26.72
CA ILE A 256 -3.01 -11.90 -26.87
C ILE A 256 -2.33 -12.02 -28.24
N ASN A 257 -2.96 -11.48 -29.27
CA ASN A 257 -2.31 -11.32 -30.56
C ASN A 257 -1.53 -9.99 -30.60
N LEU A 258 -0.21 -10.07 -30.40
CA LEU A 258 0.68 -8.90 -30.44
C LEU A 258 0.90 -8.35 -31.86
N GLU A 259 0.57 -9.12 -32.90
CA GLU A 259 0.64 -8.67 -34.30
C GLU A 259 -0.60 -7.85 -34.70
N ASN A 260 -1.71 -8.02 -33.97
CA ASN A 260 -2.88 -7.18 -34.12
C ASN A 260 -2.59 -5.76 -33.59
N LYS A 261 -2.34 -4.83 -34.52
CA LYS A 261 -2.00 -3.44 -34.20
C LYS A 261 -3.09 -2.72 -33.40
N ASP A 262 -4.36 -2.97 -33.68
CA ASP A 262 -5.46 -2.31 -32.98
C ASP A 262 -5.55 -2.76 -31.52
N PHE A 263 -5.45 -4.08 -31.29
CA PHE A 263 -5.38 -4.63 -29.94
C PHE A 263 -4.16 -4.08 -29.19
N LEU A 264 -2.97 -4.11 -29.80
CA LEU A 264 -1.75 -3.63 -29.18
C LEU A 264 -1.83 -2.14 -28.84
N ASN A 265 -2.40 -1.32 -29.72
CA ASN A 265 -2.61 0.11 -29.48
C ASN A 265 -3.58 0.36 -28.31
N GLN A 266 -4.70 -0.35 -28.25
CA GLN A 266 -5.66 -0.23 -27.15
C GLN A 266 -5.05 -0.68 -25.82
N TYR A 267 -4.38 -1.84 -25.82
CA TYR A 267 -3.73 -2.41 -24.65
C TYR A 267 -2.64 -1.49 -24.08
N THR A 268 -1.74 -1.01 -24.95
CA THR A 268 -0.65 -0.11 -24.52
C THR A 268 -1.17 1.27 -24.11
N SER A 269 -2.24 1.77 -24.73
CA SER A 269 -2.90 3.02 -24.31
C SER A 269 -3.58 2.87 -22.95
N ASP A 270 -4.23 1.74 -22.69
CA ASP A 270 -4.84 1.43 -21.39
C ASP A 270 -3.78 1.36 -20.28
N LEU A 271 -2.70 0.61 -20.51
CA LEU A 271 -1.56 0.55 -19.58
C LEU A 271 -0.97 1.93 -19.33
N ARG A 272 -0.72 2.72 -20.38
CA ARG A 272 -0.15 4.07 -20.25
C ARG A 272 -1.03 4.98 -19.43
N ARG A 273 -2.36 4.97 -19.67
CA ARG A 273 -3.33 5.74 -18.89
C ARG A 273 -3.27 5.37 -17.41
N ARG A 274 -3.29 4.06 -17.09
CA ARG A 274 -3.31 3.59 -15.70
C ARG A 274 -1.99 3.83 -14.96
N ILE A 275 -0.85 3.60 -15.62
CA ILE A 275 0.48 3.89 -15.05
C ILE A 275 0.65 5.41 -14.86
N GLY A 276 0.23 6.21 -15.84
CA GLY A 276 0.17 7.66 -15.70
C GLY A 276 -0.66 8.07 -14.49
N ALA A 277 -1.83 7.45 -14.30
CA ALA A 277 -2.70 7.71 -13.15
C ALA A 277 -2.06 7.37 -11.79
N GLN A 278 -1.28 6.28 -11.70
CA GLN A 278 -0.51 5.96 -10.49
C GLN A 278 0.48 7.10 -10.16
N LEU A 279 1.26 7.53 -11.15
CA LEU A 279 2.30 8.55 -10.96
C LEU A 279 1.70 9.93 -10.71
N ASP A 280 0.64 10.31 -11.42
CA ASP A 280 -0.04 11.60 -11.23
C ASP A 280 -0.77 11.66 -9.88
N THR A 281 -1.36 10.56 -9.39
CA THR A 281 -1.86 10.46 -8.01
C THR A 281 -0.74 10.71 -7.00
N LEU A 282 0.43 10.10 -7.16
CA LEU A 282 1.56 10.30 -6.26
C LEU A 282 2.03 11.77 -6.24
N ILE A 283 2.11 12.42 -7.41
CA ILE A 283 2.48 13.84 -7.53
C ILE A 283 1.46 14.72 -6.80
N LEU A 284 0.16 14.53 -7.04
CA LEU A 284 -0.90 15.27 -6.35
C LEU A 284 -0.87 15.09 -4.83
N LYS A 285 -0.54 13.88 -4.37
CA LYS A 285 -0.40 13.57 -2.95
C LYS A 285 0.95 14.00 -2.35
N GLY A 286 1.77 14.74 -3.11
CA GLY A 286 3.07 15.25 -2.68
C GLY A 286 4.08 14.15 -2.36
N LYS A 287 3.94 12.98 -2.98
CA LYS A 287 4.82 11.83 -2.75
C LYS A 287 5.96 11.84 -3.74
N THR A 288 7.15 11.99 -3.19
CA THR A 288 8.42 12.01 -3.92
C THR A 288 9.05 10.63 -4.03
N ASP A 289 8.57 9.68 -3.25
CA ASP A 289 9.14 8.34 -3.18
C ASP A 289 8.01 7.32 -3.33
N ALA A 290 8.29 6.16 -3.93
CA ALA A 290 7.29 5.11 -4.12
C ALA A 290 7.92 3.72 -4.29
N ILE A 291 7.15 2.70 -3.93
CA ILE A 291 7.45 1.28 -4.18
C ILE A 291 6.38 0.76 -5.13
N LEU A 292 6.81 0.36 -6.32
CA LEU A 292 5.95 -0.17 -7.37
C LEU A 292 6.23 -1.69 -7.53
N GLY A 293 6.21 -2.24 -8.73
CA GLY A 293 6.61 -3.62 -8.99
C GLY A 293 6.19 -4.10 -10.37
N ALA A 294 6.27 -5.42 -10.59
CA ALA A 294 5.87 -6.09 -11.83
C ALA A 294 4.34 -6.13 -12.02
N TRP A 295 3.71 -4.95 -12.10
CA TRP A 295 2.27 -4.77 -12.04
C TRP A 295 1.52 -5.54 -13.12
N GLY A 296 0.66 -6.48 -12.71
CA GLY A 296 -0.14 -7.32 -13.60
C GLY A 296 0.63 -8.38 -14.39
N CYS A 297 1.94 -8.51 -14.20
CA CYS A 297 2.79 -9.45 -14.96
C CYS A 297 2.71 -10.90 -14.47
N GLY A 298 1.96 -11.14 -13.37
CA GLY A 298 1.69 -12.45 -12.80
C GLY A 298 0.38 -13.07 -13.26
N SER A 299 -0.55 -13.24 -12.32
CA SER A 299 -1.88 -13.83 -12.54
C SER A 299 -2.66 -13.16 -13.69
N PHE A 300 -2.46 -11.87 -13.93
CA PHE A 300 -3.16 -11.12 -14.99
C PHE A 300 -2.51 -11.21 -16.39
N LYS A 301 -1.40 -11.93 -16.51
CA LYS A 301 -0.74 -12.28 -17.79
C LYS A 301 -0.32 -11.09 -18.66
N ASN A 302 -0.07 -9.92 -18.06
CA ASN A 302 0.55 -8.81 -18.78
C ASN A 302 1.99 -9.17 -19.17
N LYS A 303 2.45 -8.63 -20.30
CA LYS A 303 3.80 -8.90 -20.79
C LYS A 303 4.80 -7.98 -20.05
N PRO A 304 5.79 -8.53 -19.32
CA PRO A 304 6.69 -7.72 -18.50
C PRO A 304 7.49 -6.69 -19.32
N ASP A 305 7.88 -7.03 -20.56
CA ASP A 305 8.56 -6.11 -21.48
C ASP A 305 7.73 -4.84 -21.77
N ILE A 306 6.45 -5.04 -22.10
CA ILE A 306 5.54 -3.94 -22.43
C ILE A 306 5.27 -3.08 -21.19
N VAL A 307 5.02 -3.71 -20.04
CA VAL A 307 4.74 -3.00 -18.78
C VAL A 307 5.97 -2.21 -18.32
N ALA A 308 7.16 -2.82 -18.31
CA ALA A 308 8.39 -2.16 -17.89
C ALA A 308 8.76 -0.99 -18.81
N ARG A 309 8.61 -1.15 -20.14
CA ARG A 309 8.83 -0.06 -21.11
C ARG A 309 7.86 1.11 -20.88
N ILE A 310 6.58 0.84 -20.65
CA ILE A 310 5.61 1.92 -20.39
C ILE A 310 5.89 2.60 -19.05
N TYR A 311 6.27 1.86 -18.00
CA TYR A 311 6.73 2.48 -16.75
C TYR A 311 7.92 3.41 -16.98
N ARG A 312 8.92 2.98 -17.76
CA ARG A 312 10.06 3.83 -18.12
C ARG A 312 9.60 5.13 -18.76
N ASP A 313 8.82 5.04 -19.84
CA ASP A 313 8.33 6.21 -20.59
C ASP A 313 7.55 7.17 -19.69
N GLU A 314 6.67 6.66 -18.82
CA GLU A 314 5.82 7.48 -17.96
C GLU A 314 6.58 8.07 -16.76
N ILE A 315 7.59 7.37 -16.24
CA ILE A 315 8.50 7.87 -15.21
C ILE A 315 9.38 8.97 -15.79
N GLU A 316 9.98 8.80 -16.96
CA GLU A 316 10.83 9.81 -17.60
C GLU A 316 10.09 11.14 -17.80
N LYS A 317 8.81 11.10 -18.21
CA LYS A 317 7.93 12.29 -18.31
C LYS A 317 7.69 13.03 -16.98
N ARG A 318 7.97 12.37 -15.86
CA ARG A 318 7.67 12.84 -14.49
C ARG A 318 8.89 12.81 -13.58
N ALA A 319 10.08 12.53 -14.11
CA ALA A 319 11.27 12.22 -13.32
C ALA A 319 11.61 13.30 -12.29
N LYS A 320 11.36 14.57 -12.63
CA LYS A 320 11.61 15.72 -11.74
C LYS A 320 10.80 15.74 -10.44
N HIS A 321 9.71 14.99 -10.36
CA HIS A 321 8.81 14.93 -9.21
C HIS A 321 9.17 13.83 -8.22
N PHE A 322 9.96 12.85 -8.66
CA PHE A 322 10.35 11.73 -7.84
C PHE A 322 11.81 11.88 -7.42
N GLN A 323 12.08 11.49 -6.19
CA GLN A 323 13.41 11.28 -5.65
C GLN A 323 13.78 9.80 -5.80
N HIS A 324 12.96 8.88 -5.29
CA HIS A 324 13.29 7.46 -5.24
C HIS A 324 12.10 6.57 -5.60
N ILE A 325 12.23 5.76 -6.65
CA ILE A 325 11.24 4.74 -7.00
C ILE A 325 11.90 3.37 -6.93
N VAL A 326 11.29 2.43 -6.23
CA VAL A 326 11.81 1.07 -6.12
C VAL A 326 10.85 0.07 -6.73
N PHE A 327 11.36 -0.86 -7.54
CA PHE A 327 10.63 -2.01 -8.07
C PHE A 327 11.17 -3.29 -7.41
N PRO A 328 10.63 -3.69 -6.25
CA PRO A 328 10.89 -5.00 -5.66
C PRO A 328 10.15 -6.08 -6.45
N ILE A 329 10.90 -7.02 -7.02
CA ILE A 329 10.36 -8.08 -7.85
C ILE A 329 10.99 -9.41 -7.44
N ILE A 330 10.16 -10.32 -6.96
CA ILE A 330 10.52 -11.73 -6.80
C ILE A 330 10.05 -12.46 -8.04
N ASP A 331 10.98 -13.11 -8.73
CA ASP A 331 10.64 -14.04 -9.81
C ASP A 331 10.05 -15.31 -9.23
N THR A 332 9.01 -15.80 -9.90
CA THR A 332 8.46 -17.12 -9.61
C THR A 332 9.08 -18.14 -10.56
N GLN A 333 8.85 -19.43 -10.31
CA GLN A 333 9.34 -20.51 -11.19
C GLN A 333 8.82 -20.42 -12.65
N TYR A 334 7.82 -19.57 -12.92
CA TYR A 334 7.20 -19.42 -14.24
C TYR A 334 7.48 -18.07 -14.90
N GLU A 335 8.03 -17.10 -14.18
CA GLU A 335 8.08 -15.71 -14.61
C GLU A 335 9.42 -15.08 -14.28
N ALA A 336 10.13 -14.63 -15.32
CA ALA A 336 11.39 -13.89 -15.22
C ALA A 336 11.13 -12.38 -15.35
N ASN A 337 10.39 -11.81 -14.39
CA ASN A 337 9.99 -10.41 -14.38
C ASN A 337 11.15 -9.49 -13.98
N TYR A 338 11.93 -9.88 -12.97
CA TYR A 338 13.06 -9.11 -12.44
C TYR A 338 14.10 -8.75 -13.51
N PRO A 339 14.64 -9.68 -14.32
CA PRO A 339 15.66 -9.31 -15.31
C PRO A 339 15.12 -8.33 -16.36
N VAL A 340 13.86 -8.48 -16.78
CA VAL A 340 13.21 -7.58 -17.75
C VAL A 340 13.05 -6.18 -17.15
N PHE A 341 12.46 -6.07 -15.96
CA PHE A 341 12.29 -4.77 -15.30
C PHE A 341 13.63 -4.12 -15.01
N LYS A 342 14.64 -4.90 -14.58
CA LYS A 342 15.98 -4.39 -14.33
C LYS A 342 16.59 -3.78 -15.59
N GLN A 343 16.48 -4.46 -16.72
CA GLN A 343 16.98 -3.96 -18.00
C GLN A 343 16.37 -2.60 -18.39
N TYR A 344 15.07 -2.42 -18.19
CA TYR A 344 14.36 -1.21 -18.61
C TYR A 344 14.44 -0.05 -17.62
N LEU A 345 14.49 -0.35 -16.31
CA LEU A 345 14.20 0.65 -15.28
C LEU A 345 15.37 0.92 -14.32
N ASP A 346 16.28 -0.03 -14.11
CA ASP A 346 17.29 0.10 -13.07
C ASP A 346 18.29 1.22 -13.40
N GLY A 347 18.49 2.14 -12.46
CA GLY A 347 19.39 3.28 -12.63
C GLY A 347 18.82 4.46 -13.42
N LEU A 348 17.54 4.43 -13.85
CA LEU A 348 16.90 5.61 -14.44
C LEU A 348 17.01 6.81 -13.49
N LYS A 349 17.51 7.94 -13.99
CA LYS A 349 17.74 9.14 -13.19
C LYS A 349 16.42 9.84 -12.84
N LEU A 350 16.27 10.21 -11.58
CA LEU A 350 15.16 10.99 -11.06
C LEU A 350 15.66 12.38 -10.59
N GLY A 351 14.77 13.31 -10.28
CA GLY A 351 15.13 14.72 -10.11
C GLY A 351 15.28 15.24 -8.67
N ASN A 352 16.07 16.31 -8.51
CA ASN A 352 16.42 16.94 -7.23
C ASN A 352 15.37 17.92 -6.69
N SER A 353 14.29 18.19 -7.43
CA SER A 353 13.27 19.19 -7.05
C SER A 353 12.18 18.63 -6.14
N ALA A 354 12.16 17.31 -5.96
CA ALA A 354 11.25 16.56 -5.12
C ALA A 354 11.45 16.95 -3.62
N GLY A 355 10.70 17.96 -3.17
CA GLY A 355 10.78 18.52 -1.80
C GLY A 355 11.26 19.97 -1.70
N LYS A 356 11.61 20.64 -2.82
CA LYS A 356 12.00 22.06 -2.83
C LYS A 356 10.85 23.03 -3.11
N SER A 357 9.68 22.55 -3.51
CA SER A 357 8.47 23.38 -3.58
C SER A 357 7.82 23.43 -2.19
N SER A 358 8.24 24.39 -1.37
CA SER A 358 7.42 24.82 -0.22
C SER A 358 6.22 25.59 -0.76
N PHE A 359 5.26 24.91 -1.40
CA PHE A 359 3.92 25.45 -1.48
C PHE A 359 3.30 25.30 -0.09
N ASN A 360 2.72 26.39 0.39
CA ASN A 360 2.19 26.55 1.73
C ASN A 360 1.10 25.48 1.99
N THR A 361 1.50 24.34 2.56
CA THR A 361 0.64 23.20 2.91
C THR A 361 -0.33 23.51 4.06
N LYS A 362 -0.39 24.77 4.54
CA LYS A 362 -1.35 25.24 5.55
C LYS A 362 -2.82 25.01 5.15
N ALA A 363 -3.13 24.73 3.89
CA ALA A 363 -4.50 24.42 3.46
C ALA A 363 -4.88 22.93 3.51
N LEU A 364 -3.96 21.98 3.72
CA LEU A 364 -4.27 20.53 3.62
C LEU A 364 -3.66 19.64 4.72
N THR A 365 -3.01 20.21 5.74
CA THR A 365 -2.63 19.43 6.93
C THR A 365 -3.83 19.26 7.86
N TRP A 366 -4.52 18.13 7.75
CA TRP A 366 -5.36 17.67 8.85
C TRP A 366 -4.46 17.39 10.06
N PRO A 367 -4.80 17.86 11.27
CA PRO A 367 -3.96 17.65 12.44
C PRO A 367 -3.72 16.16 12.62
N ASN A 368 -2.46 15.76 12.78
CA ASN A 368 -2.10 14.41 13.17
C ASN A 368 -2.87 14.07 14.47
N PRO A 369 -3.83 13.14 14.44
CA PRO A 369 -4.65 12.83 15.61
C PRO A 369 -3.82 12.19 16.74
N TYR A 370 -2.56 11.83 16.48
CA TYR A 370 -1.62 11.31 17.46
C TYR A 370 -0.67 12.36 18.07
N SER A 371 -0.72 13.62 17.62
CA SER A 371 0.08 14.71 18.22
C SER A 371 -0.17 14.92 19.71
N ILE A 372 -1.38 14.56 20.18
CA ILE A 372 -1.77 14.61 21.60
C ILE A 372 -1.12 13.53 22.47
N TYR A 373 -0.56 12.46 21.90
CA TYR A 373 0.15 11.43 22.67
C TYR A 373 1.65 11.69 22.77
N ALA A 374 2.18 12.68 22.03
CA ALA A 374 3.60 13.03 22.04
C ALA A 374 4.00 13.94 23.22
N GLN A 375 3.05 14.43 24.01
CA GLN A 375 3.32 15.24 25.21
C GLN A 375 3.17 14.39 26.48
N GLY A 376 4.20 13.59 26.74
CA GLY A 376 4.40 12.96 28.04
C GLY A 376 4.93 13.98 29.06
N ALA A 377 4.23 14.08 30.19
CA ALA A 377 4.71 14.54 31.49
C ALA A 377 5.44 15.88 31.59
N LYS A 378 4.68 16.97 31.82
CA LYS A 378 5.12 18.01 32.75
C LYS A 378 4.39 17.82 34.07
N LYS A 379 5.13 17.47 35.12
CA LYS A 379 4.68 17.56 36.52
C LYS A 379 4.23 19.01 36.77
N PRO A 380 3.15 19.26 37.54
CA PRO A 380 2.88 20.59 38.04
C PRO A 380 3.98 20.96 39.04
N GLU A 381 4.78 21.96 38.72
CA GLU A 381 5.59 22.67 39.71
C GLU A 381 4.65 23.38 40.68
N THR A 382 4.79 23.04 41.95
CA THR A 382 4.18 23.77 43.06
C THR A 382 5.07 24.95 43.38
N THR A 383 4.60 26.16 43.08
CA THR A 383 5.16 27.39 43.64
C THR A 383 4.13 28.03 44.56
N LEU A 384 4.48 28.05 45.83
CA LEU A 384 3.85 28.81 46.90
C LEU A 384 4.02 30.32 46.66
N LYS A 385 2.97 31.05 47.07
CA LYS A 385 2.90 32.44 47.59
C LYS A 385 1.96 33.34 46.76
N ASP A 386 0.86 33.77 47.38
CA ASP A 386 0.73 35.15 47.85
C ASP A 386 -0.53 35.33 48.72
N GLU A 387 -0.34 35.98 49.87
CA GLU A 387 -1.38 36.45 50.80
C GLU A 387 -2.06 37.73 50.26
N PRO A 388 -3.28 38.07 50.76
CA PRO A 388 -4.18 39.01 50.10
C PRO A 388 -3.92 40.47 50.51
N GLN A 389 -3.96 41.40 49.54
CA GLN A 389 -4.06 42.83 49.81
C GLN A 389 -5.52 43.33 49.73
N ASN A 390 -5.87 44.02 50.81
CA ASN A 390 -7.13 44.71 51.10
C ASN A 390 -7.70 45.56 49.96
N SER A 391 -8.99 45.44 49.70
CA SER A 391 -9.81 46.47 49.06
C SER A 391 -10.80 47.06 50.07
N ILE A 392 -10.55 48.30 50.48
CA ILE A 392 -11.48 49.14 51.25
C ILE A 392 -12.13 50.10 50.26
N CYS A 393 -13.47 50.07 50.20
CA CYS A 393 -14.34 51.24 50.00
C CYS A 393 -15.80 50.80 50.14
N GLY A 394 -16.48 51.24 51.22
CA GLY A 394 -17.95 51.26 51.30
C GLY A 394 -18.49 52.62 50.82
N PRO A 395 -19.66 53.07 51.28
CA PRO A 395 -20.95 52.36 51.33
C PRO A 395 -22.05 53.16 50.58
N LEU A 396 -23.05 52.45 50.03
CA LEU A 396 -24.50 52.73 50.09
C LEU A 396 -25.25 51.73 49.19
#